data_AF-A0AAT9QXL8-F1
#
_entry.id   AF-A0AAT9QXL8-F1
#
_cell.length_a   1.000
_cell.length_b   1.000
_cell.length_c   1.000
_cell.angle_alpha   90.00
_cell.angle_beta   90.00
_cell.angle_gamma   90.00
#
_symmetry.space_group_name_H-M   'P 1'
#
loop_
_entity.id
_entity.type
_entity.pdbx_description
1 polymer ?
#
loop_
_entity_poly.entity_id
_entity_poly.type
_entity_poly.pdbx_seq_one_letter_code
_entity_poly.pdbx_strand_id
1 'polypeptide(L)'
;MSARDPEPCDGLTGDHTGPVRFYRTGWKCNTHSPWAEAGLDEPQPGYGHPSALPLSPLAASSVFDEKAIASGRRRSSPHTYRAAQAAVNHRKEPST
;
A
#
# COMPACT_ATOMS: atom_id res chain seq x y z
N MET A 1 -7.61 15.37 2.94
CA MET A 1 -8.83 14.67 2.50
C MET A 1 -9.94 15.70 2.53
N SER A 2 -10.32 16.28 1.39
CA SER A 2 -11.47 17.19 1.39
C SER A 2 -12.72 16.33 1.51
N ALA A 3 -13.21 16.17 2.73
CA ALA A 3 -14.56 15.67 2.99
C ALA A 3 -15.53 16.72 2.42
N ARG A 4 -15.86 16.58 1.14
CA ARG A 4 -17.00 17.29 0.58
C ARG A 4 -18.24 16.69 1.22
N ASP A 5 -19.16 17.54 1.65
CA ASP A 5 -20.45 17.10 2.14
C ASP A 5 -21.13 16.24 1.04
N PRO A 6 -21.71 15.09 1.41
CA PRO A 6 -22.35 14.21 0.45
C PRO A 6 -23.57 14.89 -0.17
N GLU A 7 -23.55 15.03 -1.49
CA GLU A 7 -24.66 15.54 -2.29
C GLU A 7 -25.56 14.40 -2.77
N PRO A 8 -26.80 14.71 -3.20
CA PRO A 8 -27.66 13.76 -3.89
C PRO A 8 -26.99 13.13 -5.13
N CYS A 9 -27.49 11.98 -5.56
CA CYS A 9 -27.00 11.32 -6.77
C CYS A 9 -27.27 12.19 -8.02
N ASP A 10 -26.24 12.41 -8.83
CA ASP A 10 -26.30 13.09 -10.14
C ASP A 10 -26.88 12.19 -11.26
N GLY A 11 -27.58 11.10 -10.91
CA GLY A 11 -28.27 10.24 -11.86
C GLY A 11 -29.60 10.85 -12.26
N LEU A 12 -29.87 10.97 -13.56
CA LEU A 12 -31.04 11.68 -14.06
C LEU A 12 -32.37 10.91 -13.87
N THR A 13 -32.33 9.57 -13.81
CA THR A 13 -33.53 8.72 -13.84
C THR A 13 -33.31 7.35 -13.19
N GLY A 14 -34.40 6.74 -12.72
CA GLY A 14 -34.45 5.35 -12.24
C GLY A 14 -34.33 5.20 -10.72
N ASP A 15 -34.28 3.95 -10.28
CA ASP A 15 -34.20 3.60 -8.85
C ASP A 15 -32.80 3.86 -8.30
N HIS A 16 -32.75 4.62 -7.20
CA HIS A 16 -31.51 4.88 -6.46
C HIS A 16 -31.36 3.86 -5.35
N THR A 17 -30.24 3.13 -5.35
CA THR A 17 -29.94 2.15 -4.30
C THR A 17 -28.57 2.43 -3.69
N GLY A 18 -28.43 2.10 -2.39
CA GLY A 18 -27.16 2.14 -1.68
C GLY A 18 -26.61 3.53 -1.38
N PRO A 19 -25.40 3.60 -0.80
CA PRO A 19 -24.75 4.86 -0.43
C PRO A 19 -24.27 5.65 -1.65
N VAL A 20 -24.30 6.97 -1.55
CA VAL A 20 -23.75 7.87 -2.57
C VAL A 20 -22.25 8.04 -2.35
N ARG A 21 -21.46 7.91 -3.42
CA ARG A 21 -20.01 8.03 -3.43
C ARG A 21 -19.59 9.08 -4.46
N PHE A 22 -18.52 9.82 -4.17
CA PHE A 22 -17.98 10.81 -5.10
C PHE A 22 -17.06 10.14 -6.12
N TYR A 23 -17.43 10.21 -7.40
CA TYR A 23 -16.61 9.80 -8.53
C TYR A 23 -16.18 11.03 -9.33
N ARG A 24 -15.26 10.84 -10.28
CA ARG A 24 -14.82 11.92 -11.17
C ARG A 24 -15.98 12.51 -12.01
N THR A 25 -17.02 11.72 -12.23
CA THR A 25 -18.24 12.08 -12.97
C THR A 25 -19.34 12.68 -12.10
N GLY A 26 -19.10 12.88 -10.80
CA GLY A 26 -20.08 13.42 -9.85
C GLY A 26 -20.40 12.47 -8.69
N TRP A 27 -21.40 12.85 -7.90
CA TRP A 27 -21.93 12.04 -6.81
C TRP A 27 -22.86 10.97 -7.38
N LYS A 28 -22.58 9.69 -7.14
CA LYS A 28 -23.35 8.58 -7.70
C LYS A 28 -23.69 7.55 -6.63
N CYS A 29 -24.94 7.08 -6.64
CA CYS A 29 -25.38 5.93 -5.84
C CYS A 29 -24.89 4.62 -6.46
N ASN A 30 -25.19 3.47 -5.85
CA ASN A 30 -24.74 2.17 -6.34
C ASN A 30 -25.28 1.89 -7.74
N THR A 31 -26.55 2.19 -8.01
CA THR A 31 -27.16 1.98 -9.33
C THR A 31 -26.48 2.78 -10.45
N HIS A 32 -26.08 4.04 -10.17
CA HIS A 32 -25.50 4.95 -11.16
C HIS A 32 -23.96 5.02 -11.08
N SER A 33 -23.34 4.07 -10.40
CA SER A 33 -21.90 4.02 -10.26
C SER A 33 -21.23 3.53 -11.55
N PRO A 34 -19.97 3.93 -11.83
CA PRO A 34 -19.25 3.45 -13.00
C PRO A 34 -19.07 1.92 -13.04
N TRP A 35 -19.03 1.26 -11.88
CA TRP A 35 -18.93 -0.20 -11.82
C TRP A 35 -20.26 -0.88 -12.16
N ALA A 36 -21.39 -0.34 -11.72
CA ALA A 36 -22.70 -0.84 -12.10
C ALA A 36 -22.99 -0.63 -13.59
N GLU A 37 -22.60 0.53 -14.14
CA GLU A 37 -22.66 0.79 -15.60
C GLU A 37 -21.79 -0.20 -16.40
N ALA A 38 -20.68 -0.67 -15.83
CA ALA A 38 -19.82 -1.68 -16.41
C ALA A 38 -20.31 -3.13 -16.19
N GLY A 39 -21.44 -3.34 -15.51
CA GLY A 39 -21.96 -4.66 -15.18
C GLY A 39 -21.11 -5.44 -14.17
N LEU A 40 -20.30 -4.73 -13.37
CA LEU A 40 -19.49 -5.31 -12.32
C LEU A 40 -20.25 -5.29 -10.99
N ASP A 41 -19.90 -6.21 -10.10
CA ASP A 41 -20.41 -6.21 -8.74
C ASP A 41 -19.91 -5.00 -7.93
N GLU A 42 -20.62 -4.69 -6.84
CA GLU A 42 -20.21 -3.62 -5.94
C GLU A 42 -18.80 -3.90 -5.37
N PRO A 43 -17.86 -2.93 -5.50
CA PRO A 43 -16.53 -3.10 -4.96
C PRO A 43 -16.60 -3.30 -3.45
N GLN A 44 -15.93 -4.34 -2.97
CA GLN A 44 -15.82 -4.60 -1.55
C GLN A 44 -15.20 -3.37 -0.86
N PRO A 45 -15.71 -2.98 0.32
CA PRO A 45 -15.11 -1.90 1.09
C PRO A 45 -13.63 -2.24 1.32
N GLY A 46 -12.77 -1.27 1.02
CA GLY A 46 -11.33 -1.44 1.25
C GLY A 46 -11.06 -1.78 2.71
N TYR A 47 -9.89 -2.36 2.98
CA TYR A 47 -9.42 -2.61 4.35
C TYR A 47 -9.38 -1.28 5.11
N GLY A 48 -10.44 -1.00 5.88
CA GLY A 48 -10.72 0.34 6.37
C GLY A 48 -9.63 0.90 7.29
N HIS A 49 -9.03 0.03 8.11
CA HIS A 49 -7.94 0.39 9.01
C HIS A 49 -6.60 -0.12 8.46
N PRO A 50 -5.49 0.64 8.54
CA PRO A 50 -4.19 0.21 8.04
C PRO A 50 -3.66 -1.07 8.70
N SER A 51 -4.16 -1.44 9.88
CA SER A 51 -3.83 -2.74 10.51
C SER A 51 -4.55 -3.94 9.90
N ALA A 52 -5.62 -3.71 9.13
CA ALA A 52 -6.36 -4.75 8.42
C ALA A 52 -5.75 -5.01 7.03
N LEU A 53 -4.74 -4.24 6.63
CA LEU A 53 -3.99 -4.53 5.42
C LEU A 53 -3.24 -5.86 5.62
N PRO A 54 -3.31 -6.78 4.65
CA PRO A 54 -2.39 -7.91 4.66
C PRO A 54 -0.96 -7.35 4.68
N LEU A 55 -0.09 -7.97 5.47
CA LEU A 55 1.33 -7.61 5.49
C LEU A 55 1.84 -7.66 4.06
N SER A 56 2.17 -6.49 3.51
CA SER A 56 2.85 -6.39 2.21
C SER A 56 4.11 -7.26 2.27
N PRO A 57 4.53 -7.93 1.18
CA PRO A 57 5.73 -8.76 1.16
C PRO A 57 7.02 -7.91 1.25
N LEU A 58 7.18 -7.17 2.34
CA LEU A 58 8.42 -6.53 2.78
C LEU A 58 9.56 -7.55 2.90
N ALA A 59 9.21 -8.80 3.25
CA ALA A 59 10.15 -9.92 3.26
C ALA A 59 10.82 -10.13 1.89
N ALA A 60 10.11 -9.98 0.77
CA ALA A 60 10.70 -10.14 -0.55
C ALA A 60 11.68 -9.01 -0.88
N SER A 61 11.37 -7.76 -0.49
CA SER A 61 12.24 -6.61 -0.77
C SER A 61 13.61 -6.73 -0.09
N SER A 62 13.64 -7.15 1.17
CA SER A 62 14.91 -7.33 1.91
C SER A 62 15.82 -8.38 1.28
N VAL A 63 15.27 -9.51 0.80
CA VAL A 63 16.03 -10.58 0.14
C VAL A 63 16.65 -10.11 -1.17
N PHE A 64 15.95 -9.28 -1.96
CA PHE A 64 16.51 -8.73 -3.20
C PHE A 64 17.64 -7.73 -2.93
N ASP A 65 17.48 -6.87 -1.91
CA ASP A 65 18.52 -5.93 -1.50
C ASP A 65 19.76 -6.65 -0.96
N GLU A 66 19.58 -7.67 -0.12
CA GLU A 66 20.67 -8.51 0.37
C GLU A 66 21.43 -9.20 -0.78
N LYS A 67 20.71 -9.79 -1.74
CA LYS A 67 21.33 -10.41 -2.92
C LYS A 67 22.08 -9.40 -3.78
N ALA A 68 21.57 -8.18 -3.91
CA ALA A 68 22.24 -7.11 -4.65
C ALA A 68 23.50 -6.60 -3.94
N ILE A 69 23.49 -6.53 -2.61
CA ILE A 69 24.67 -6.21 -1.79
C ILE A 69 25.70 -7.34 -1.89
N ALA A 70 25.28 -8.59 -1.73
CA ALA A 70 26.16 -9.76 -1.83
C ALA A 70 26.78 -9.91 -3.23
N SER A 71 26.03 -9.59 -4.29
CA SER A 71 26.54 -9.61 -5.66
C SER A 71 27.32 -8.35 -6.07
N GLY A 72 27.52 -7.38 -5.15
CA GLY A 72 28.23 -6.13 -5.42
C GLY A 72 27.49 -5.13 -6.34
N ARG A 73 26.23 -5.39 -6.70
CA ARG A 73 25.40 -4.47 -7.51
C ARG A 73 24.91 -3.28 -6.70
N ARG A 74 24.87 -3.41 -5.38
CA ARG A 74 24.56 -2.34 -4.43
C ARG A 74 25.61 -2.29 -3.33
N ARG A 75 25.82 -1.10 -2.77
CA ARG A 75 26.61 -0.92 -1.56
C ARG A 75 25.71 -1.16 -0.34
N SER A 76 26.26 -1.73 0.72
CA SER A 76 25.57 -1.80 2.01
C SER A 76 25.33 -0.41 2.59
N SER A 77 24.35 -0.28 3.48
CA SER A 77 24.17 0.98 4.21
C SER A 77 25.40 1.30 5.09
N PRO A 78 25.70 2.59 5.37
CA PRO A 78 26.80 2.96 6.25
C PRO A 78 26.69 2.37 7.66
N HIS A 79 25.47 2.22 8.18
CA HIS A 79 25.22 1.61 9.49
C HIS A 79 25.61 0.12 9.48
N THR A 80 25.14 -0.63 8.49
CA THR A 80 25.46 -2.06 8.31
C THR A 80 26.96 -2.28 8.15
N TYR A 81 27.62 -1.42 7.37
CA TYR A 81 29.06 -1.49 7.16
C TYR A 81 29.85 -1.28 8.47
N ARG A 82 29.51 -0.25 9.24
CA ARG A 82 30.17 0.02 10.54
C ARG A 82 29.94 -1.09 11.55
N ALA A 83 28.73 -1.65 11.61
CA ALA A 83 28.42 -2.77 12.49
C ALA A 83 29.26 -4.02 12.13
N ALA A 84 29.40 -4.32 10.84
CA ALA A 84 30.26 -5.40 10.37
C ALA A 84 31.74 -5.16 10.72
N GLN A 85 32.23 -3.92 10.55
CA GLN A 85 33.60 -3.55 10.90
C GLN A 85 33.87 -3.69 12.42
N ALA A 86 32.94 -3.24 13.27
CA ALA A 86 33.03 -3.41 14.71
C ALA A 86 33.12 -4.90 15.10
N ALA A 87 32.26 -5.75 14.52
CA ALA A 87 32.29 -7.19 14.77
C ALA A 87 33.62 -7.85 14.36
N VAL A 88 34.22 -7.43 13.24
CA VAL A 88 35.54 -7.92 12.81
C VAL A 88 36.66 -7.47 13.75
N ASN A 89 36.61 -6.21 14.22
CA ASN A 89 37.61 -5.68 15.15
C ASN A 89 37.57 -6.42 16.49
N HIS A 90 36.38 -6.68 17.05
CA HIS A 90 36.23 -7.47 18.27
C HIS A 90 36.71 -8.92 18.14
N ARG A 91 36.66 -9.52 16.94
CA ARG A 91 37.20 -10.87 16.69
C ARG A 91 38.72 -10.92 16.63
N LYS A 92 39.42 -9.80 16.43
CA LYS A 92 40.89 -9.74 16.43
C LYS A 92 41.49 -9.66 17.83
N GLU A 93 40.69 -9.40 18.86
CA GLU A 93 41.12 -9.38 20.26
C GLU A 93 40.74 -10.66 21.03
N PRO A 94 41.27 -11.83 20.64
CA PRO A 94 41.54 -12.85 21.66
C PRO A 94 42.96 -13.42 21.50
N SER A 95 43.95 -12.71 22.02
CA SER A 95 45.24 -13.29 22.38
C SER A 95 45.86 -12.50 23.54
N THR A 96 45.59 -12.97 24.75
CA THR A 96 46.46 -12.82 25.92
C THR A 96 46.75 -14.22 26.42
#